data_AF-A0A924CJV9-F1
#
_entry.id   AF-A0A924CJV9-F1
#
_cell.length_a   1.000
_cell.length_b   1.000
_cell.length_c   1.000
_cell.angle_alpha   90.00
_cell.angle_beta   90.00
_cell.angle_gamma   90.00
#
_symmetry.space_group_name_H-M   'P 1'
#
loop_
_entity.id
_entity.type
_entity.pdbx_description
1 polymer ?
#
loop_
_entity_poly.entity_id
_entity_poly.type
_entity_poly.pdbx_seq_one_letter_code
_entity_poly.pdbx_strand_id
1 'polypeptide(L)'
;MKPVLQTTFAALCLTLASSALMPAQAQSDGPVPPAVSAGMASKLIVRGELKGLQAIDLHSQRRNDVLVVQAEVVNTQPRDLRLYYRFRWVDANGMQVGDGEGWKPLVFLGLQTQFLKGTAYGPQATDFQIEMSAEGR
;
A
#
# COMPACT_ATOMS: atom_id res chain seq x y z
N MET A 1 -54.26 -0.45 47.06
CA MET A 1 -52.99 -1.13 47.37
C MET A 1 -51.97 -0.08 47.80
N LYS A 2 -51.61 -0.06 49.09
CA LYS A 2 -50.51 0.68 49.76
C LYS A 2 -50.09 -0.22 50.96
N PRO A 3 -48.89 -0.18 51.58
CA PRO A 3 -47.81 0.83 51.59
C PRO A 3 -46.37 0.21 51.61
N VAL A 4 -45.40 0.93 52.22
CA VAL A 4 -44.05 0.51 52.74
C VAL A 4 -42.88 0.87 51.81
N LEU A 5 -42.08 1.93 52.03
CA LEU A 5 -41.22 2.36 53.15
C LEU A 5 -39.91 1.54 53.27
N GLN A 6 -38.82 2.27 53.53
CA GLN A 6 -37.51 1.89 54.05
C GLN A 6 -36.35 1.77 53.04
N THR A 7 -35.09 2.10 53.33
CA THR A 7 -34.39 2.88 54.37
C THR A 7 -32.90 2.72 54.02
N THR A 8 -32.18 3.85 53.86
CA THR A 8 -30.73 4.13 54.06
C THR A 8 -29.59 3.13 53.75
N PHE A 9 -28.45 3.78 53.49
CA PHE A 9 -27.07 3.50 53.92
C PHE A 9 -26.06 3.18 52.82
N ALA A 10 -25.09 4.10 52.74
CA ALA A 10 -23.83 3.97 52.05
C ALA A 10 -23.02 2.78 52.57
N ALA A 11 -22.30 2.12 51.66
CA ALA A 11 -21.13 1.32 52.01
C ALA A 11 -20.08 1.48 50.91
N LEU A 12 -19.06 2.26 51.26
CA LEU A 12 -17.76 2.31 50.63
C LEU A 12 -17.07 0.94 50.80
N CYS A 13 -16.78 0.24 49.70
CA CYS A 13 -15.84 -0.88 49.71
C CYS A 13 -14.80 -0.67 48.60
N LEU A 14 -13.64 -0.13 48.99
CA LEU A 14 -12.39 -0.28 48.25
C LEU A 14 -12.05 -1.78 48.21
N THR A 15 -11.88 -2.34 47.02
CA THR A 15 -11.11 -3.57 46.83
C THR A 15 -10.05 -3.34 45.76
N LEU A 16 -8.81 -3.27 46.24
CA LEU A 16 -7.59 -3.34 45.46
C LEU A 16 -7.49 -4.75 44.85
N ALA A 17 -7.48 -4.84 43.52
CA ALA A 17 -7.14 -6.06 42.81
C ALA A 17 -5.87 -5.83 41.97
N SER A 18 -4.72 -6.05 42.59
CA SER A 18 -3.42 -6.17 41.92
C SER A 18 -3.50 -7.27 40.88
N SER A 19 -3.40 -6.93 39.59
CA SER A 19 -3.30 -7.90 38.51
C SER A 19 -1.90 -7.86 37.90
N ALA A 20 -1.34 -9.05 37.79
CA ALA A 20 0.04 -9.39 37.46
C ALA A 20 0.66 -8.63 36.27
N LEU A 21 1.94 -8.30 36.41
CA LEU A 21 2.84 -8.01 35.29
C LEU A 21 2.81 -9.19 34.32
N MET A 22 2.32 -8.96 33.11
CA MET A 22 2.65 -9.82 31.98
C MET A 22 4.10 -9.55 31.57
N PRO A 23 4.96 -10.57 31.42
CA PRO A 23 6.21 -10.37 30.70
C PRO A 23 5.85 -10.07 29.24
N ALA A 24 6.22 -8.87 28.78
CA ALA A 24 6.18 -8.51 27.38
C ALA A 24 7.01 -9.53 26.60
N GLN A 25 6.35 -10.41 25.86
CA GLN A 25 7.02 -11.32 24.95
C GLN A 25 7.61 -10.46 23.84
N ALA A 26 8.95 -10.34 23.82
CA ALA A 26 9.68 -9.75 22.71
C ALA A 26 9.34 -10.54 21.45
N GLN A 27 8.57 -9.94 20.55
CA GLN A 27 8.35 -10.48 19.21
C GLN A 27 9.70 -10.47 18.50
N SER A 28 10.15 -11.65 18.09
CA SER A 28 11.32 -11.85 17.26
C SER A 28 11.19 -11.05 15.96
N ASP A 29 12.11 -10.11 15.73
CA ASP A 29 12.36 -9.44 14.45
C ASP A 29 12.82 -10.48 13.41
N GLY A 30 11.87 -11.17 12.81
CA GLY A 30 12.06 -11.74 11.47
C GLY A 30 11.95 -10.61 10.43
N PRO A 31 12.57 -10.74 9.24
CA PRO A 31 12.35 -9.79 8.16
C PRO A 31 10.86 -9.73 7.86
N VAL A 32 10.21 -8.61 8.18
CA VAL A 32 8.83 -8.36 7.78
C VAL A 32 8.85 -8.27 6.26
N PRO A 33 8.27 -9.23 5.51
CA PRO A 33 8.13 -9.06 4.07
C PRO A 33 7.37 -7.75 3.85
N PRO A 34 7.77 -6.88 2.90
CA PRO A 34 7.03 -5.66 2.62
C PRO A 34 5.58 -6.05 2.32
N ALA A 35 4.69 -5.72 3.24
CA ALA A 35 3.29 -6.04 3.12
C ALA A 35 2.71 -5.11 2.05
N VAL A 36 2.68 -5.57 0.81
CA VAL A 36 1.89 -4.92 -0.23
C VAL A 36 0.46 -4.84 0.26
N SER A 37 -0.05 -3.64 0.51
CA SER A 37 -1.44 -3.49 0.94
C SER A 37 -2.36 -3.97 -0.18
N ALA A 38 -3.54 -4.49 0.17
CA ALA A 38 -4.54 -4.94 -0.82
C ALA A 38 -4.90 -3.80 -1.81
N GLY A 39 -4.91 -2.56 -1.31
CA GLY A 39 -5.11 -1.36 -2.13
C GLY A 39 -4.04 -1.19 -3.20
N MET A 40 -2.76 -1.33 -2.84
CA MET A 40 -1.65 -1.27 -3.79
C MET A 40 -1.73 -2.41 -4.81
N ALA A 41 -1.95 -3.64 -4.34
CA ALA A 41 -2.02 -4.81 -5.21
C ALA A 41 -3.08 -4.67 -6.31
N SER A 42 -4.24 -4.05 -5.99
CA SER A 42 -5.30 -3.78 -6.97
C SER A 42 -4.90 -2.83 -8.10
N LYS A 43 -3.83 -2.05 -7.93
CA LYS A 43 -3.31 -1.09 -8.92
C LYS A 43 -2.23 -1.68 -9.81
N LEU A 44 -1.74 -2.89 -9.53
CA LEU A 44 -0.62 -3.49 -10.25
C LEU A 44 -1.11 -4.58 -11.20
N ILE A 45 -0.70 -4.50 -12.47
CA ILE A 45 -0.91 -5.57 -13.45
C ILE A 45 0.46 -6.11 -13.85
N VAL A 46 0.79 -7.30 -13.34
CA VAL A 46 2.06 -7.96 -13.61
C VAL A 46 1.93 -8.91 -14.79
N ARG A 47 2.76 -8.72 -15.82
CA ARG A 47 2.89 -9.59 -16.98
C ARG A 47 4.09 -10.51 -16.79
N GLY A 48 3.83 -11.74 -16.35
CA GLY A 48 4.86 -12.73 -16.03
C GLY A 48 5.36 -12.60 -14.59
N GLU A 49 6.67 -12.78 -14.38
CA GLU A 49 7.31 -12.65 -13.07
C GLU A 49 8.21 -11.42 -13.04
N LEU A 50 8.25 -10.71 -11.90
CA LEU A 50 9.09 -9.52 -11.71
C LEU A 50 10.54 -9.83 -11.28
N LYS A 51 10.91 -11.11 -11.13
CA LYS A 51 12.28 -11.60 -10.90
C LYS A 51 13.01 -10.97 -9.70
N GLY A 52 12.25 -10.56 -8.68
CA GLY A 52 12.77 -9.90 -7.49
C GLY A 52 12.56 -8.38 -7.45
N LEU A 53 11.98 -7.76 -8.48
CA LEU A 53 11.44 -6.41 -8.37
C LEU A 53 10.13 -6.43 -7.58
N GLN A 54 10.01 -5.56 -6.59
CA GLN A 54 8.84 -5.47 -5.73
C GLN A 54 8.41 -4.02 -5.60
N ALA A 55 7.13 -3.73 -5.87
CA ALA A 55 6.54 -2.45 -5.51
C ALA A 55 6.29 -2.43 -3.99
N ILE A 56 6.92 -1.51 -3.28
CA ILE A 56 6.90 -1.43 -1.81
C ILE A 56 6.10 -0.25 -1.29
N ASP A 57 5.82 0.74 -2.14
CA ASP A 57 4.96 1.87 -1.81
C ASP A 57 4.24 2.41 -3.06
N LEU A 58 3.08 3.05 -2.85
CA LEU A 58 2.29 3.68 -3.89
C LEU A 58 1.52 4.88 -3.36
N HIS A 59 1.75 6.02 -3.98
CA HIS A 59 1.04 7.25 -3.70
C HIS A 59 0.46 7.85 -4.97
N SER A 60 -0.69 8.49 -4.82
CA SER A 60 -1.29 9.29 -5.87
C SER A 60 -1.93 10.54 -5.29
N GLN A 61 -1.98 11.59 -6.10
CA GLN A 61 -2.58 12.86 -5.72
C GLN A 61 -3.05 13.61 -6.95
N ARG A 62 -4.03 14.49 -6.75
CA ARG A 62 -4.41 15.46 -7.77
C ARG A 62 -3.56 16.72 -7.64
N ARG A 63 -3.05 17.22 -8.76
CA ARG A 63 -2.28 18.46 -8.87
C ARG A 63 -2.71 19.17 -10.16
N ASN A 64 -3.19 20.40 -10.06
CA ASN A 64 -3.69 21.17 -11.21
C ASN A 64 -4.69 20.34 -12.06
N ASP A 65 -5.66 19.72 -11.37
CA ASP A 65 -6.69 18.83 -11.92
C ASP A 65 -6.25 17.55 -12.62
N VAL A 66 -4.96 17.25 -12.70
CA VAL A 66 -4.46 15.98 -13.23
C VAL A 66 -4.03 15.02 -12.12
N LEU A 67 -4.18 13.72 -12.37
CA LEU A 67 -3.73 12.67 -11.46
C LEU A 67 -2.22 12.46 -11.62
N VAL A 68 -1.49 12.54 -10.52
CA VAL A 68 -0.05 12.28 -10.44
C VAL A 68 0.16 11.06 -9.56
N VAL A 69 0.96 10.11 -10.04
CA VAL A 69 1.22 8.84 -9.37
C VAL A 69 2.72 8.63 -9.19
N GLN A 70 3.08 8.09 -8.03
CA GLN A 70 4.43 7.64 -7.72
C GLN A 70 4.35 6.26 -7.07
N ALA A 71 5.07 5.29 -7.62
CA ALA A 71 5.27 3.98 -7.01
C ALA A 71 6.75 3.80 -6.69
N GLU A 72 7.05 3.27 -5.51
CA GLU A 72 8.41 2.88 -5.14
C GLU A 72 8.62 1.41 -5.42
N VAL A 73 9.70 1.08 -6.14
CA VAL A 73 10.05 -0.29 -6.51
C VAL A 73 11.46 -0.57 -6.03
N VAL A 74 11.67 -1.71 -5.39
CA VAL A 74 12.98 -2.20 -4.95
C VAL A 74 13.39 -3.42 -5.76
N ASN A 75 14.67 -3.48 -6.12
CA ASN A 75 15.31 -4.70 -6.56
C ASN A 75 15.81 -5.47 -5.34
N THR A 76 15.25 -6.65 -5.07
CA THR A 76 15.69 -7.50 -3.94
C THR A 76 16.89 -8.39 -4.27
N GLN A 77 17.39 -8.32 -5.51
CA GLN A 77 18.50 -9.14 -5.99
C GLN A 77 19.82 -8.33 -6.00
N PRO A 78 20.98 -8.97 -5.81
CA PRO A 78 22.28 -8.31 -5.89
C PRO A 78 22.71 -7.98 -7.32
N ARG A 79 21.97 -8.42 -8.33
CA ARG A 79 22.24 -8.19 -9.76
C ARG A 79 21.27 -7.17 -10.35
N ASP A 80 21.66 -6.59 -11.48
CA ASP A 80 20.82 -5.64 -12.20
C ASP A 80 19.60 -6.32 -12.82
N LEU A 81 18.45 -5.65 -12.75
CA LEU A 81 17.20 -6.08 -13.35
C LEU A 81 16.63 -4.96 -14.23
N ARG A 82 15.89 -5.34 -15.26
CA ARG A 82 15.18 -4.39 -16.12
C ARG A 82 13.67 -4.55 -15.96
N LEU A 83 13.02 -3.47 -15.56
CA LEU A 83 11.57 -3.33 -15.59
C LEU A 83 11.15 -2.65 -16.89
N TYR A 84 10.03 -3.09 -17.44
CA TYR A 84 9.23 -2.32 -18.38
C TYR A 84 7.93 -1.98 -17.68
N TYR A 85 7.53 -0.72 -17.71
CA TYR A 85 6.28 -0.28 -17.07
C TYR A 85 5.53 0.74 -17.93
N ARG A 86 4.22 0.85 -17.70
CA ARG A 86 3.38 1.90 -18.26
C ARG A 86 2.18 2.17 -17.35
N PHE A 87 1.67 3.40 -17.37
CA PHE A 87 0.41 3.71 -16.69
C PHE A 87 -0.76 3.52 -17.65
N ARG A 88 -1.81 2.87 -17.16
CA ARG A 88 -3.14 2.86 -17.78
C ARG A 88 -4.03 3.78 -16.97
N TRP A 89 -4.37 4.93 -17.55
CA TRP A 89 -5.28 5.90 -16.95
C TRP A 89 -6.73 5.48 -17.21
N VAL A 90 -7.58 5.57 -16.19
CA VAL A 90 -9.00 5.24 -16.33
C VAL A 90 -9.90 6.32 -15.75
N ASP A 91 -11.10 6.44 -16.31
CA ASP A 91 -12.14 7.35 -15.85
C ASP A 91 -12.97 6.74 -14.70
N ALA A 92 -13.99 7.48 -14.25
CA ALA A 92 -14.82 7.09 -13.11
C ALA A 92 -15.65 5.81 -13.37
N ASN A 93 -15.79 5.41 -14.64
CA ASN A 93 -16.49 4.20 -15.06
C ASN A 93 -15.52 3.04 -15.33
N GLY A 94 -14.21 3.24 -15.11
CA GLY A 94 -13.18 2.24 -15.38
C GLY A 94 -12.79 2.14 -16.85
N MET A 95 -13.24 3.07 -17.70
CA MET A 95 -12.87 3.11 -19.12
C MET A 95 -11.50 3.73 -19.29
N GLN A 96 -10.72 3.24 -20.26
CA GLN A 96 -9.40 3.80 -20.53
C GLN A 96 -9.49 5.24 -21.03
N VAL A 97 -8.63 6.10 -20.48
CA VAL A 97 -8.45 7.48 -20.92
C VAL A 97 -7.26 7.57 -21.87
N GLY A 98 -7.50 8.09 -23.08
CA GLY A 98 -6.50 8.22 -24.13
C GLY A 98 -6.06 6.89 -24.74
N ASP A 99 -5.05 6.94 -25.61
CA ASP A 99 -4.60 5.78 -26.39
C ASP A 99 -3.72 4.80 -25.59
N GLY A 100 -3.41 5.14 -24.34
CA GLY A 100 -2.54 4.37 -23.45
C GLY A 100 -1.06 4.73 -23.59
N GLU A 101 -0.29 4.52 -22.52
CA GLU A 101 1.15 4.78 -22.53
C GLU A 101 1.94 3.67 -23.24
N GLY A 102 3.03 4.06 -23.91
CA GLY A 102 4.06 3.13 -24.36
C GLY A 102 4.85 2.54 -23.18
N TRP A 103 5.43 1.35 -23.38
CA TRP A 103 6.30 0.72 -22.38
C TRP A 103 7.57 1.54 -22.17
N LYS A 104 7.83 1.93 -20.91
CA LYS A 104 9.04 2.63 -20.49
C LYS A 104 10.01 1.64 -19.86
N PRO A 105 11.23 1.48 -20.40
CA PRO A 105 12.26 0.67 -19.75
C PRO A 105 12.88 1.42 -18.57
N LEU A 106 13.17 0.71 -17.48
CA LEU A 106 13.93 1.21 -16.34
C LEU A 106 14.86 0.12 -15.82
N VAL A 107 16.15 0.44 -15.66
CA VAL A 107 17.14 -0.47 -15.10
C VAL A 107 17.28 -0.18 -13.62
N PHE A 108 17.22 -1.22 -12.80
CA PHE A 108 17.52 -1.20 -11.37
C PHE A 108 18.87 -1.87 -11.16
N LEU A 109 19.80 -1.16 -10.54
CA LEU A 109 21.02 -1.77 -10.03
C LEU A 109 20.68 -2.76 -8.91
N GLY A 110 21.61 -3.66 -8.61
CA GLY A 110 21.48 -4.59 -7.49
C GLY A 110 21.11 -3.86 -6.19
N LEU A 111 20.09 -4.37 -5.47
CA LEU A 111 19.59 -3.82 -4.20
C LEU A 111 19.06 -2.37 -4.28
N GLN A 112 18.89 -1.81 -5.48
CA GLN A 112 18.47 -0.42 -5.66
C GLN A 112 16.95 -0.27 -5.51
N THR A 113 16.55 0.85 -4.90
CA THR A 113 15.17 1.35 -4.91
C THR A 113 15.03 2.53 -5.86
N GLN A 114 13.96 2.57 -6.66
CA GLN A 114 13.65 3.69 -7.56
C GLN A 114 12.15 3.97 -7.64
N PHE A 115 11.81 5.17 -8.09
CA PHE A 115 10.44 5.60 -8.31
C PHE A 115 9.99 5.44 -9.76
N LEU A 116 8.81 4.86 -9.94
CA LEU A 116 8.01 4.98 -11.17
C LEU A 116 7.13 6.21 -11.03
N LYS A 117 7.10 7.08 -12.05
CA LYS A 117 6.29 8.31 -12.03
C LYS A 117 5.38 8.38 -13.26
N GLY A 118 4.15 8.81 -13.02
CA GLY A 118 3.13 9.00 -14.03
C GLY A 118 2.34 10.28 -13.79
N THR A 119 1.91 10.93 -14.87
CA THR A 119 0.99 12.07 -14.82
C THR A 119 -0.03 11.86 -15.93
N ALA A 120 -1.31 11.87 -15.56
CA ALA A 120 -2.39 11.69 -16.50
C ALA A 120 -2.42 12.84 -17.53
N TYR A 121 -2.83 12.52 -18.75
CA TYR A 121 -2.94 13.48 -19.85
C TYR A 121 -4.05 14.53 -19.66
N GLY A 122 -4.96 14.33 -18.71
CA GLY A 122 -6.03 15.29 -18.44
C GLY A 122 -6.91 14.91 -17.24
N PRO A 123 -7.86 15.80 -16.88
CA PRO A 123 -8.68 15.68 -15.67
C PRO A 123 -9.72 14.56 -15.70
N GLN A 124 -10.00 14.00 -16.88
CA GLN A 124 -10.89 12.86 -17.06
C GLN A 124 -10.35 11.56 -16.44
N ALA A 125 -9.03 11.46 -16.21
CA ALA A 125 -8.46 10.34 -15.48
C ALA A 125 -8.72 10.53 -13.98
N THR A 126 -9.50 9.60 -13.42
CA THR A 126 -9.83 9.57 -11.99
C THR A 126 -9.13 8.45 -11.26
N ASP A 127 -8.62 7.45 -11.97
CA ASP A 127 -7.89 6.34 -11.42
C ASP A 127 -6.81 5.80 -12.40
N PHE A 128 -6.02 4.82 -11.96
CA PHE A 128 -4.93 4.25 -12.73
C PHE A 128 -4.64 2.77 -12.40
N GLN A 129 -3.95 2.12 -13.32
CA GLN A 129 -3.22 0.87 -13.09
C GLN A 129 -1.78 1.02 -13.60
N ILE A 130 -0.84 0.32 -12.98
CA ILE A 130 0.55 0.21 -13.40
C ILE A 130 0.76 -1.17 -14.00
N GLU A 131 0.96 -1.23 -15.31
CA GLU A 131 1.32 -2.46 -15.96
C GLU A 131 2.83 -2.63 -15.93
N MET A 132 3.29 -3.84 -15.61
CA MET A 132 4.70 -4.15 -15.36
C MET A 132 5.11 -5.48 -15.98
N SER A 133 6.34 -5.54 -16.47
CA SER A 133 7.01 -6.78 -16.88
C SER A 133 8.49 -6.67 -16.61
N ALA A 134 9.17 -7.78 -16.36
CA ALA A 134 10.61 -7.78 -16.08
C ALA A 134 11.38 -8.73 -16.99
N GLU A 135 12.57 -8.29 -17.38
CA GLU A 135 13.59 -9.14 -18.00
C GLU A 135 14.70 -9.41 -16.99
N GLY A 136 15.20 -10.64 -17.03
CA GLY A 136 16.38 -11.03 -16.25
C GLY A 136 17.53 -11.00 -17.22
N ARG A 137 18.55 -10.19 -16.92
CA ARG A 137 19.80 -10.22 -17.66
C ARG A 137 20.69 -11.33 -17.12
#